data_AF-A0A814V6N5-F1
#
_entry.id   AF-A0A814V6N5-F1
#
_cell.length_a   1.000
_cell.length_b   1.000
_cell.length_c   1.000
_cell.angle_alpha   90.00
_cell.angle_beta   90.00
_cell.angle_gamma   90.00
#
_symmetry.space_group_name_H-M   'P 1'
#
loop_
_entity.id
_entity.type
_entity.pdbx_description
1 polymer ?
#
loop_
_entity_poly.entity_id
_entity_poly.type
_entity_poly.pdbx_seq_one_letter_code
_entity_poly.pdbx_strand_id
1 'polypeptide(L)'
;MVSQAIGADQPRAQWYWKSNSDPWSTNGNEEWTKYSDIESAIIEQAFNQKNKTKLAELDNYSINLNDSIQISKSDPNKQRQIKRVLTSRNESQGLREERF
;
A
#
# COMPACT_ATOMS: atom_id res chain seq x y z
N MET A 1 -35.88 -21.71 1.44
CA MET A 1 -35.00 -20.83 0.66
C MET A 1 -34.29 -19.90 1.62
N VAL A 2 -33.02 -20.16 1.94
CA VAL A 2 -31.98 -19.18 2.30
C VAL A 2 -30.74 -19.99 2.68
N SER A 3 -29.62 -19.74 2.01
CA SER A 3 -28.27 -19.82 2.59
C SER A 3 -27.33 -19.15 1.61
N GLN A 4 -26.73 -18.08 2.08
CA GLN A 4 -25.96 -17.10 1.33
C GLN A 4 -24.69 -17.76 0.78
N ALA A 5 -24.47 -17.64 -0.53
CA ALA A 5 -23.17 -17.87 -1.13
C ALA A 5 -22.37 -16.57 -1.05
N ILE A 6 -21.56 -16.35 -0.01
CA ILE A 6 -20.54 -15.28 -0.03
C ILE A 6 -19.29 -15.77 0.71
N GLY A 7 -18.50 -16.59 0.02
CA GLY A 7 -17.08 -16.79 0.33
C GLY A 7 -16.23 -16.24 -0.81
N ALA A 8 -16.55 -15.05 -1.33
CA ALA A 8 -15.67 -14.38 -2.27
C ALA A 8 -14.45 -13.90 -1.50
N ASP A 9 -13.37 -14.69 -1.58
CA ASP A 9 -12.02 -14.35 -1.13
C ASP A 9 -11.58 -13.06 -1.86
N GLN A 10 -11.84 -11.90 -1.24
CA GLN A 10 -11.43 -10.63 -1.84
C GLN A 10 -9.94 -10.41 -1.57
N PRO A 11 -9.14 -10.11 -2.62
CA PRO A 11 -7.72 -9.85 -2.45
C PRO A 11 -7.53 -8.64 -1.52
N ARG A 12 -6.67 -8.80 -0.51
CA ARG A 12 -6.29 -7.68 0.37
C ARG A 12 -5.25 -6.82 -0.34
N ALA A 13 -5.52 -5.52 -0.42
CA ALA A 13 -4.56 -4.56 -0.91
C ALA A 13 -3.62 -4.15 0.23
N GLN A 14 -2.32 -4.33 0.03
CA GLN A 14 -1.27 -3.85 0.91
C GLN A 14 -0.54 -2.70 0.23
N TRP A 15 -0.36 -1.60 0.97
CA TRP A 15 0.35 -0.43 0.48
C TRP A 15 1.75 -0.36 1.09
N TYR A 16 2.70 0.19 0.31
CA TYR A 16 4.09 0.38 0.70
C TYR A 16 4.59 1.77 0.28
N TRP A 17 5.61 2.26 0.97
CA TRP A 17 6.37 3.47 0.63
C TRP A 17 7.86 3.15 0.52
N LYS A 18 8.56 3.89 -0.37
CA LYS A 18 9.99 3.71 -0.62
C LYS A 18 10.81 4.33 0.51
N SER A 19 11.44 3.49 1.32
CA SER A 19 12.10 3.87 2.56
C SER A 19 13.60 4.14 2.44
N ASN A 20 14.17 3.98 1.24
CA ASN A 20 15.53 4.39 0.92
C ASN A 20 15.85 5.82 1.40
N SER A 21 17.10 6.06 1.81
CA SER A 21 17.55 7.41 2.17
C SER A 21 17.40 8.38 0.99
N ASP A 22 17.71 7.92 -0.22
CA ASP A 22 17.38 8.62 -1.46
C ASP A 22 16.18 7.94 -2.14
N PRO A 23 14.99 8.60 -2.17
CA PRO A 23 13.76 8.00 -2.69
C PRO A 23 13.72 7.89 -4.22
N TRP A 24 14.63 8.54 -4.94
CA TRP A 24 14.65 8.59 -6.40
C TRP A 24 15.82 7.84 -7.04
N SER A 25 16.77 7.39 -6.22
CA SER A 25 17.91 6.61 -6.68
C SER A 25 17.44 5.33 -7.34
N THR A 26 17.98 5.10 -8.53
CA THR A 26 17.86 3.85 -9.28
C THR A 26 19.06 2.93 -9.04
N ASN A 27 20.09 3.42 -8.34
CA ASN A 27 21.26 2.65 -7.94
C ASN A 27 21.09 2.16 -6.50
N GLY A 28 20.86 0.86 -6.34
CA GLY A 28 20.79 0.18 -5.04
C GLY A 28 19.59 -0.75 -4.90
N ASN A 29 19.54 -1.48 -3.79
CA ASN A 29 18.39 -2.29 -3.44
C ASN A 29 17.23 -1.37 -3.03
N GLU A 30 16.09 -1.50 -3.69
CA GLU A 30 14.90 -0.74 -3.32
C GLU A 30 14.31 -1.28 -2.02
N GLU A 31 14.27 -0.43 -1.01
CA GLU A 31 13.69 -0.73 0.29
C GLU A 31 12.26 -0.19 0.32
N TRP A 32 11.31 -1.10 0.54
CA TRP A 32 9.89 -0.78 0.61
C TRP A 32 9.38 -1.15 1.98
N THR A 33 8.84 -0.17 2.69
CA THR A 33 8.23 -0.37 4.01
C THR A 33 6.72 -0.36 3.86
N LYS A 34 6.05 -1.32 4.51
CA LYS A 34 4.59 -1.40 4.51
C LYS A 34 3.98 -0.26 5.32
N TYR A 35 2.86 0.27 4.86
CA TYR A 35 1.98 1.05 5.73
C TYR A 35 1.32 0.13 6.76
N SER A 36 0.88 0.69 7.89
CA SER A 36 0.05 -0.07 8.84
C SER A 36 -1.27 -0.51 8.18
N ASP A 37 -1.96 -1.50 8.75
CA ASP A 37 -3.25 -1.97 8.23
C ASP A 37 -4.29 -0.83 8.18
N ILE A 38 -4.27 0.06 9.17
CA ILE A 38 -5.17 1.22 9.25
C ILE A 38 -4.86 2.22 8.14
N GLU A 39 -3.59 2.62 8.00
CA GLU A 39 -3.17 3.55 6.93
C GLU A 39 -3.43 2.94 5.54
N SER A 40 -3.13 1.66 5.35
CA SER A 40 -3.39 0.94 4.11
C SER A 40 -4.88 0.95 3.77
N ALA A 41 -5.76 0.76 4.76
CA ALA A 41 -7.21 0.85 4.55
C ALA A 41 -7.65 2.26 4.14
N ILE A 42 -7.08 3.31 4.74
CA ILE A 42 -7.37 4.71 4.37
C ILE A 42 -6.94 4.98 2.93
N ILE A 43 -5.72 4.58 2.56
CA ILE A 43 -5.20 4.76 1.20
C ILE A 43 -6.04 3.99 0.19
N GLU A 44 -6.39 2.73 0.51
CA GLU A 44 -7.22 1.89 -0.35
C GLU A 44 -8.63 2.45 -0.52
N GLN A 45 -9.23 3.02 0.53
CA GLN A 45 -10.52 3.70 0.42
C GLN A 45 -10.41 4.89 -0.52
N ALA A 46 -9.39 5.74 -0.38
CA ALA A 46 -9.16 6.87 -1.28
C ALA A 46 -8.91 6.43 -2.73
N PHE A 47 -8.20 5.31 -2.92
CA PHE A 47 -7.95 4.75 -4.25
C PHE A 47 -9.23 4.27 -4.95
N ASN A 48 -10.17 3.70 -4.20
CA ASN A 48 -11.44 3.18 -4.72
C ASN A 48 -12.54 4.24 -4.88
N GLN A 49 -12.33 5.47 -4.40
CA GLN A 49 -13.27 6.56 -4.62
C GLN A 49 -13.36 6.88 -6.12
N LYS A 50 -14.59 7.13 -6.61
CA LYS A 50 -14.85 7.52 -8.01
C LYS A 50 -14.49 8.98 -8.33
N ASN A 51 -13.97 9.72 -7.35
CA ASN A 51 -13.63 11.12 -7.49
C ASN A 51 -12.33 11.31 -8.27
N LYS A 52 -12.19 12.44 -8.97
CA LYS A 52 -10.97 12.79 -9.74
C LYS A 52 -9.75 13.02 -8.85
N THR A 53 -9.98 13.45 -7.61
CA THR A 53 -8.92 13.79 -6.67
C THR A 53 -8.59 12.57 -5.83
N LYS A 54 -7.62 11.77 -6.26
CA LYS A 54 -7.15 10.60 -5.51
C LYS A 54 -6.10 11.00 -4.47
N LEU A 55 -6.54 11.76 -3.47
CA LEU A 55 -5.70 12.18 -2.34
C LEU A 55 -6.14 11.42 -1.08
N ALA A 56 -5.19 10.87 -0.34
CA ALA A 56 -5.40 10.27 0.98
C ALA A 56 -4.65 11.08 2.04
N GLU A 57 -5.36 11.51 3.08
CA GLU A 57 -4.78 12.26 4.19
C GLU A 57 -4.42 11.30 5.34
N LEU A 58 -3.13 11.21 5.66
CA LEU A 58 -2.64 10.53 6.86
C LEU A 58 -2.20 11.56 7.90
N ASP A 59 -1.85 11.11 9.10
CA ASP A 59 -1.49 11.99 10.21
C ASP A 59 -0.30 12.90 9.88
N ASN A 60 0.78 12.30 9.36
CA ASN A 60 2.05 12.99 9.08
C ASN A 60 2.33 13.23 7.59
N TYR A 61 1.53 12.62 6.72
CA TYR A 61 1.77 12.59 5.27
C TYR A 61 0.47 12.78 4.50
N SER A 62 0.57 13.34 3.30
CA SER A 62 -0.49 13.35 2.30
C SER A 62 -0.09 12.44 1.15
N ILE A 63 -0.98 11.56 0.73
CA ILE A 63 -0.75 10.60 -0.34
C ILE A 63 -1.42 11.09 -1.60
N ASN A 64 -0.63 11.36 -2.63
CA ASN A 64 -1.12 11.60 -3.97
C ASN A 64 -1.08 10.30 -4.77
N LEU A 65 -2.25 9.69 -4.95
CA LEU A 65 -2.39 8.42 -5.67
C LEU A 65 -2.40 8.59 -7.19
N ASN A 66 -2.58 9.80 -7.71
CA ASN A 66 -2.45 10.06 -9.14
C ASN A 66 -0.98 9.95 -9.56
N ASP A 67 -0.09 10.53 -8.75
CA ASP A 67 1.36 10.49 -8.97
C ASP A 67 2.06 9.32 -8.25
N SER A 68 1.32 8.59 -7.40
CA SER A 68 1.86 7.52 -6.53
C SER A 68 3.02 7.99 -5.65
N ILE A 69 2.82 9.13 -4.97
CA ILE A 69 3.80 9.78 -4.10
C ILE A 69 3.18 10.08 -2.74
N GLN A 70 3.91 9.84 -1.66
CA GLN A 70 3.66 10.46 -0.35
C GLN A 70 4.43 11.77 -0.25
N ILE A 71 3.82 12.76 0.39
CA ILE A 71 4.39 14.08 0.66
C ILE A 71 4.32 14.32 2.16
N SER A 72 5.44 14.66 2.80
CA SER A 72 5.46 15.01 4.22
C SER A 72 4.72 16.32 4.48
N LYS A 73 3.85 16.33 5.50
CA LYS A 73 3.14 17.55 5.93
C LYS A 73 4.07 18.56 6.60
N SER A 74 5.14 18.07 7.22
CA SER A 74 6.15 18.92 7.86
C SER A 74 7.17 19.50 6.88
N ASP A 75 7.39 18.83 5.75
CA ASP A 75 8.36 19.26 4.73
C ASP A 75 7.91 18.81 3.32
N PRO A 76 7.30 19.69 2.52
CA PRO A 76 6.76 19.34 1.20
C PRO A 76 7.79 18.85 0.17
N ASN A 77 9.08 19.10 0.41
CA ASN A 77 10.18 18.61 -0.42
C ASN A 77 10.52 17.14 -0.13
N LYS A 78 10.19 16.64 1.06
CA LYS A 78 10.31 15.21 1.41
C LYS A 78 9.17 14.43 0.79
N GLN A 79 9.44 13.93 -0.41
CA GLN A 79 8.54 13.09 -1.17
C GLN A 79 9.10 11.67 -1.30
N ARG A 80 8.23 10.66 -1.25
CA ARG A 80 8.64 9.26 -1.46
C ARG A 80 7.63 8.54 -2.34
N GLN A 81 8.11 7.66 -3.20
CA GLN A 81 7.24 6.83 -4.03
C GLN A 81 6.42 5.86 -3.17
N ILE A 82 5.22 5.56 -3.61
CA ILE A 82 4.35 4.54 -3.00
C ILE A 82 3.94 3.50 -4.03
N LYS A 83 3.57 2.30 -3.56
CA LYS A 83 3.02 1.25 -4.42
C LYS A 83 1.94 0.44 -3.73
N ARG A 84 1.03 -0.09 -4.54
CA ARG A 84 -0.04 -1.00 -4.14
C ARG A 84 0.31 -2.41 -4.58
N VAL A 85 0.19 -3.37 -3.69
CA VAL A 85 0.35 -4.80 -3.99
C VAL A 85 -0.93 -5.52 -3.59
N LEU A 86 -1.52 -6.27 -4.51
CA LEU A 86 -2.64 -7.14 -4.20
C LEU A 86 -2.07 -8.47 -3.70
N THR A 87 -2.26 -8.77 -2.42
CA THR A 87 -1.87 -10.07 -1.87
C THR A 87 -3.01 -11.07 -2.09
N SER A 88 -2.76 -12.10 -2.89
CA SER A 88 -3.61 -13.30 -2.94
C SER A 88 -3.25 -14.20 -1.76
N ARG A 89 -4.24 -14.78 -1.06
CA ARG A 89 -3.93 -15.64 0.10
C ARG A 89 -3.09 -16.88 -0.25
N ASN A 90 -2.99 -17.27 -1.52
CA ASN A 90 -2.17 -18.39 -1.97
C ASN A 90 -0.65 -18.14 -2.00
N GLU A 91 -0.16 -16.90 -1.94
CA GLU A 91 1.30 -16.65 -1.91
C GLU A 91 1.88 -16.64 -0.48
N SER A 92 1.04 -16.62 0.55
CA SER A 92 1.48 -16.75 1.95
C SER A 92 1.68 -18.20 2.42
N GLN A 93 1.47 -19.20 1.55
CA GLN A 93 1.72 -20.62 1.87
C GLN A 93 3.13 -21.11 1.50
N GLY A 94 4.05 -20.22 1.14
CA GLY A 94 5.37 -20.57 0.61
C GLY A 94 6.52 -20.73 1.61
N LEU A 95 6.32 -20.77 2.94
CA LEU A 95 7.41 -21.00 3.91
C LEU A 95 6.92 -21.79 5.13
N ARG A 96 6.58 -23.07 4.95
CA ARG A 96 6.73 -24.05 6.03
C ARG A 96 7.79 -25.03 5.57
N GLU A 97 9.04 -24.66 5.85
CA GLU A 97 10.20 -25.52 5.64
C GLU A 97 9.89 -26.90 6.25
N GLU A 98 9.81 -27.92 5.41
CA GLU A 98 9.84 -29.31 5.82
C GLU A 98 11.11 -29.51 6.65
N ARG A 99 10.96 -29.68 7.97
CA ARG A 99 12.02 -30.25 8.79
C ARG A 99 12.01 -31.76 8.50
N PHE A 100 13.02 -32.17 7.73
CA PHE A 100 13.46 -33.57 7.64
C PHE A 100 13.79 -34.13 9.02
#